data_AF-A0A6N8UQM8-F1
#
_entry.id   AF-A0A6N8UQM8-F1
#
_cell.length_a   1.000
_cell.length_b   1.000
_cell.length_c   1.000
_cell.angle_alpha   90.00
_cell.angle_beta   90.00
_cell.angle_gamma   90.00
#
_symmetry.space_group_name_H-M   'P 1'
#
loop_
_entity.id
_entity.type
_entity.pdbx_description
1 polymer ?
#
loop_
_entity_poly.entity_id
_entity_poly.type
_entity_poly.pdbx_seq_one_letter_code
_entity_poly.pdbx_strand_id
1 'polypeptide(L)'
;PASNRRAENRKDSYQLASVTPAWLLSEIVPLVLVILLFGTVVAERERGTLRFLWVQNARPVQLILGKFSSALIIAALLAALFVSLSCMPIVFYQDVTIDWLSVLALAVCYFIAYVCICGVITLISSVVRTSHTAFWLAALFWVTTVFGPLLVAQAAKELHPVPRDRDFGAAIQQEAQAPFWLGAAQYEEVAIYEAEVMTRHRALDAKELGLNRDALVLQAHERFANRVYDRLYGELYNTHVQQESVLRSASLFSPIFALQRISRGIARTDTSAQIHFAESAEQHRRDIIEQLNEDMMYNAGEESFRYVADRDLWQTVDDFEYESPPLNEVLKRYRLELTSLVLWTLLSFILAAVALQLRSRAEVK
;
A
#
# COMPACT_ATOMS: atom_id res chain seq x y z
N PRO A 1 29.80 6.85 -1.47
CA PRO A 1 29.36 5.45 -1.31
C PRO A 1 28.96 5.16 0.15
N ALA A 2 27.66 5.21 0.46
CA ALA A 2 27.16 4.87 1.79
C ALA A 2 27.35 3.36 2.04
N SER A 3 28.30 2.99 2.89
CA SER A 3 28.70 1.60 3.16
C SER A 3 27.73 0.81 4.05
N ASN A 4 26.61 1.42 4.48
CA ASN A 4 25.64 0.82 5.41
C ASN A 4 24.20 0.90 4.88
N ARG A 5 23.95 0.36 3.69
CA ARG A 5 22.58 0.21 3.17
C ARG A 5 21.93 -1.07 3.70
N ARG A 6 21.60 -1.07 4.99
CA ARG A 6 20.99 -2.24 5.69
C ARG A 6 19.66 -2.68 5.07
N ALA A 7 18.92 -1.76 4.43
CA ALA A 7 17.67 -2.06 3.73
C ALA A 7 17.91 -2.77 2.39
N GLU A 8 18.91 -2.34 1.62
CA GLU A 8 19.27 -2.91 0.30
C GLU A 8 20.02 -4.25 0.44
N ASN A 9 20.85 -4.39 1.47
CA ASN A 9 21.62 -5.62 1.74
C ASN A 9 20.83 -6.71 2.48
N ARG A 10 19.54 -6.50 2.74
CA ARG A 10 18.69 -7.49 3.40
C ARG A 10 18.30 -8.54 2.37
N LYS A 11 19.09 -9.61 2.25
CA LYS A 11 18.73 -10.78 1.43
C LYS A 11 17.32 -11.23 1.78
N ASP A 12 16.48 -11.43 0.76
CA ASP A 12 15.14 -12.01 0.82
C ASP A 12 15.17 -13.48 1.31
N SER A 13 15.72 -13.72 2.49
CA SER A 13 15.42 -14.92 3.26
C SER A 13 13.96 -14.82 3.62
N TYR A 14 13.12 -15.55 2.89
CA TYR A 14 11.71 -15.84 3.17
C TYR A 14 11.37 -15.54 4.62
N GLN A 15 10.87 -14.32 4.86
CA GLN A 15 10.36 -13.97 6.16
C GLN A 15 9.23 -14.96 6.40
N LEU A 16 9.46 -15.94 7.28
CA LEU A 16 8.38 -16.42 8.15
C LEU A 16 7.65 -15.15 8.55
N ALA A 17 6.39 -15.02 8.09
CA ALA A 17 5.61 -13.79 8.13
C ALA A 17 5.97 -13.02 9.40
N SER A 18 6.64 -11.87 9.27
CA SER A 18 7.02 -11.08 10.43
C SER A 18 5.74 -10.90 11.24
N VAL A 19 5.69 -11.47 12.45
CA VAL A 19 4.47 -11.57 13.24
C VAL A 19 4.09 -10.15 13.65
N THR A 20 3.28 -9.51 12.83
CA THR A 20 2.81 -8.15 13.03
C THR A 20 1.39 -8.19 13.59
N PRO A 21 0.96 -7.14 14.31
CA PRO A 21 -0.44 -7.03 14.74
C PRO A 21 -1.42 -7.13 13.54
N ALA A 22 -1.07 -6.54 12.40
CA ALA A 22 -1.87 -6.63 11.18
C ALA A 22 -1.96 -8.06 10.63
N TRP A 23 -0.87 -8.83 10.68
CA TRP A 23 -0.88 -10.25 10.30
C TRP A 23 -1.81 -11.07 11.23
N LEU A 24 -1.70 -10.86 12.54
CA LEU A 24 -2.55 -11.54 13.53
C LEU A 24 -4.04 -11.25 13.26
N LEU A 25 -4.39 -9.99 13.01
CA LEU A 25 -5.77 -9.57 12.76
C LEU A 25 -6.29 -10.01 11.39
N SER A 26 -5.46 -9.98 10.35
CA SER A 26 -5.91 -10.34 9.00
C SER A 26 -5.90 -11.84 8.71
N GLU A 27 -5.07 -12.65 9.38
CA GLU A 27 -4.95 -14.09 9.08
C GLU A 27 -5.50 -14.99 10.20
N ILE A 28 -5.12 -14.73 11.46
CA ILE A 28 -5.51 -15.58 12.60
C ILE A 28 -6.96 -15.33 13.02
N VAL A 29 -7.40 -14.07 13.10
CA VAL A 29 -8.78 -13.77 13.51
C VAL A 29 -9.80 -14.39 12.56
N PRO A 30 -9.67 -14.32 11.22
CA PRO A 30 -10.57 -15.05 10.32
C PRO A 30 -10.59 -16.56 10.54
N LEU A 31 -9.46 -17.18 10.87
CA LEU A 31 -9.41 -18.60 11.21
C LEU A 31 -10.21 -18.91 12.47
N VAL A 32 -10.07 -18.08 13.51
CA VAL A 32 -10.87 -18.17 14.74
C VAL A 32 -12.36 -18.00 14.44
N LEU A 33 -12.73 -17.05 13.58
CA LEU A 33 -14.11 -16.86 13.14
C LEU A 33 -14.67 -18.10 12.43
N VAL A 34 -13.88 -18.77 11.59
CA VAL A 34 -14.27 -20.04 10.96
C VAL A 34 -14.60 -21.09 12.02
N ILE A 35 -13.72 -21.29 13.00
CA ILE A 35 -13.89 -22.29 14.06
C ILE A 35 -15.13 -21.98 14.92
N LEU A 36 -15.40 -20.71 15.19
CA LEU A 36 -16.55 -20.31 16.02
C LEU A 36 -17.88 -20.39 15.26
N LEU A 37 -17.89 -20.08 13.96
CA LEU A 37 -19.12 -19.80 13.23
C LEU A 37 -19.54 -20.88 12.21
N PHE A 38 -18.70 -21.84 11.86
CA PHE A 38 -19.02 -22.84 10.83
C PHE A 38 -20.32 -23.61 11.12
N GLY A 39 -20.60 -23.87 12.40
CA GLY A 39 -21.76 -24.63 12.87
C GLY A 39 -23.02 -23.80 13.11
N THR A 40 -23.00 -22.48 12.89
CA THR A 40 -24.04 -21.54 13.37
C THR A 40 -25.47 -21.88 12.96
N VAL A 41 -25.67 -22.46 11.77
CA VAL A 41 -26.98 -22.85 11.23
C VAL A 41 -27.07 -24.37 11.08
N VAL A 42 -26.03 -25.02 10.56
CA VAL A 42 -26.04 -26.47 10.35
C VAL A 42 -26.14 -27.27 11.64
N ALA A 43 -25.50 -26.86 12.73
CA ALA A 43 -25.54 -27.59 13.98
C ALA A 43 -26.93 -27.51 14.64
N GLU A 44 -27.62 -26.36 14.53
CA GLU A 44 -29.01 -26.24 14.98
C GLU A 44 -29.97 -27.09 14.17
N ARG A 45 -29.68 -27.26 12.88
CA ARG A 45 -30.45 -28.16 12.02
C ARG A 45 -30.21 -29.63 12.40
N GLU A 46 -28.96 -30.05 12.59
CA GLU A 46 -28.63 -31.43 13.00
C GLU A 46 -29.26 -31.79 14.35
N ARG A 47 -29.35 -30.82 15.27
CA ARG A 47 -30.00 -30.98 16.58
C ARG A 47 -31.53 -30.89 16.52
N GLY A 48 -32.12 -30.60 15.37
CA GLY A 48 -33.57 -30.42 15.19
C GLY A 48 -34.15 -29.13 15.78
N THR A 49 -33.34 -28.29 16.43
CA THR A 49 -33.75 -27.00 17.01
C THR A 49 -34.35 -26.06 15.96
N LEU A 50 -33.83 -26.11 14.73
CA LEU A 50 -34.28 -25.24 13.65
C LEU A 50 -35.73 -25.53 13.21
N ARG A 51 -36.17 -26.80 13.29
CA ARG A 51 -37.57 -27.20 13.06
C ARG A 51 -38.49 -26.67 14.13
N PHE A 52 -38.07 -26.73 15.39
CA PHE A 52 -38.83 -26.19 16.52
C PHE A 52 -39.05 -24.68 16.39
N LEU A 53 -38.04 -23.93 15.92
CA LEU A 53 -38.17 -22.50 15.66
C LEU A 53 -39.17 -22.18 14.55
N TRP A 54 -39.25 -23.00 13.50
CA TRP A 54 -40.26 -22.82 12.45
C TRP A 54 -41.68 -23.09 12.91
N VAL A 55 -41.89 -24.07 13.81
CA VAL A 55 -43.20 -24.32 14.43
C VAL A 55 -43.68 -23.10 15.23
N GLN A 56 -42.75 -22.33 15.82
CA GLN A 56 -43.05 -21.06 16.48
C GLN A 56 -43.26 -19.88 15.51
N ASN A 57 -43.42 -20.14 14.20
CA ASN A 57 -43.57 -19.12 13.16
C ASN A 57 -42.39 -18.13 13.04
N ALA A 58 -41.18 -18.54 13.48
CA ALA A 58 -39.99 -17.73 13.26
C ALA A 58 -39.69 -17.61 11.76
N ARG A 59 -39.65 -16.37 11.25
CA ARG A 59 -39.37 -16.14 9.83
C ARG A 59 -37.89 -16.45 9.55
N PRO A 60 -37.54 -17.11 8.42
CA PRO A 60 -36.15 -17.39 8.06
C PRO A 60 -35.23 -16.15 8.06
N VAL A 61 -35.77 -15.00 7.65
CA VAL A 61 -35.06 -13.71 7.66
C VAL A 61 -34.75 -13.25 9.09
N GLN A 62 -35.65 -13.47 10.06
CA GLN A 62 -35.41 -13.10 11.46
C GLN A 62 -34.31 -13.97 12.08
N LEU A 63 -34.26 -15.25 11.73
CA LEU A 63 -33.20 -16.16 12.18
C LEU A 63 -31.83 -15.70 11.65
N ILE A 64 -31.74 -15.39 10.35
CA ILE A 64 -30.51 -14.85 9.75
C ILE A 64 -30.12 -13.52 10.39
N LEU A 65 -31.04 -12.57 10.56
CA LEU A 65 -30.75 -11.29 11.19
C LEU A 65 -30.19 -11.46 12.61
N GLY A 66 -30.75 -12.38 13.40
CA GLY A 66 -30.22 -12.70 14.73
C GLY A 66 -28.79 -13.26 14.68
N LYS A 67 -28.50 -14.18 13.76
CA LYS A 67 -27.14 -14.73 13.57
C LYS A 67 -26.14 -13.67 13.07
N PHE A 68 -26.59 -12.75 12.22
CA PHE A 68 -25.77 -11.63 11.79
C PHE A 68 -25.57 -10.60 12.90
N SER A 69 -26.53 -10.39 13.81
CA SER A 69 -26.31 -9.50 14.95
C SER A 69 -25.23 -9.99 15.90
N SER A 70 -25.11 -11.30 16.13
CA SER A 70 -23.98 -11.82 16.91
C SER A 70 -22.65 -11.65 16.18
N ALA A 71 -22.65 -11.81 14.85
CA ALA A 71 -21.48 -11.49 14.03
C ALA A 71 -21.08 -10.01 14.09
N LEU A 72 -22.04 -9.08 14.09
CA LEU A 72 -21.80 -7.64 14.26
C LEU A 72 -21.16 -7.35 15.61
N ILE A 73 -21.64 -7.96 16.70
CA ILE A 73 -21.06 -7.79 18.04
C ILE A 73 -19.63 -8.31 18.07
N ILE A 74 -19.36 -9.50 17.54
CA ILE A 74 -18.01 -10.06 17.47
C ILE A 74 -17.08 -9.15 16.66
N ALA A 75 -17.52 -8.72 15.48
CA ALA A 75 -16.76 -7.80 14.63
C ALA A 75 -16.48 -6.46 15.33
N ALA A 76 -17.47 -5.90 16.05
CA ALA A 76 -17.31 -4.67 16.81
C ALA A 76 -16.31 -4.82 17.96
N LEU A 77 -16.34 -5.93 18.70
CA LEU A 77 -15.38 -6.22 19.76
C LEU A 77 -13.95 -6.37 19.21
N LEU A 78 -13.79 -7.03 18.07
CA LEU A 78 -12.49 -7.16 17.41
C LEU A 78 -11.97 -5.82 16.87
N ALA A 79 -12.84 -4.99 16.31
CA ALA A 79 -12.48 -3.64 15.88
C ALA A 79 -12.11 -2.74 17.09
N ALA A 80 -12.84 -2.85 18.20
CA ALA A 80 -12.51 -2.15 19.44
C ALA A 80 -11.15 -2.60 20.01
N LEU A 81 -10.86 -3.91 19.95
CA LEU A 81 -9.54 -4.44 20.32
C LEU A 81 -8.43 -3.84 19.45
N PHE A 82 -8.65 -3.70 18.15
CA PHE A 82 -7.70 -3.04 17.25
C PHE A 82 -7.46 -1.57 17.65
N VAL A 83 -8.53 -0.80 17.92
CA VAL A 83 -8.39 0.59 18.38
C VAL A 83 -7.61 0.66 19.69
N SER A 84 -7.89 -0.23 20.63
CA SER A 84 -7.15 -0.30 21.90
C SER A 84 -5.67 -0.59 21.69
N LEU A 85 -5.32 -1.49 20.77
CA LEU A 85 -3.92 -1.77 20.41
C LEU A 85 -3.25 -0.57 19.73
N SER A 86 -4.00 0.16 18.90
CA SER A 86 -3.50 1.36 18.22
C SER A 86 -3.15 2.50 19.18
N CYS A 87 -3.74 2.51 20.38
CA CYS A 87 -3.41 3.48 21.42
C CYS A 87 -2.15 3.15 22.23
N MET A 88 -1.61 1.92 22.13
CA MET A 88 -0.43 1.50 22.90
C MET A 88 0.79 2.41 22.75
N PRO A 89 1.15 2.91 21.54
CA PRO A 89 2.31 3.77 21.38
C PRO A 89 2.26 5.05 22.22
N ILE A 90 1.07 5.61 22.47
CA ILE A 90 0.90 6.80 23.33
C ILE A 90 1.41 6.53 24.75
N VAL A 91 1.25 5.30 25.24
CA VAL A 91 1.67 4.91 26.59
C VAL A 91 3.19 4.75 26.69
N PHE A 92 3.85 4.35 25.60
CA PHE A 92 5.28 4.01 25.61
C PHE A 92 6.21 5.11 25.07
N TYR A 93 5.68 6.10 24.34
CA TYR A 93 6.49 7.12 23.66
C TYR A 93 5.90 8.52 23.89
N GLN A 94 6.76 9.49 24.24
CA GLN A 94 6.32 10.82 24.69
C GLN A 94 5.96 11.81 23.57
N ASP A 95 6.32 11.54 22.31
CA ASP A 95 6.12 12.44 21.16
C ASP A 95 5.44 11.75 19.96
N VAL A 96 4.42 10.93 20.22
CA VAL A 96 3.67 10.25 19.15
C VAL A 96 2.41 11.04 18.80
N THR A 97 2.39 11.59 17.60
CA THR A 97 1.16 12.10 16.98
C THR A 97 0.41 10.95 16.32
N ILE A 98 -0.85 10.75 16.71
CA ILE A 98 -1.72 9.74 16.10
C ILE A 98 -2.67 10.41 15.12
N ASP A 99 -2.65 9.92 13.87
CA ASP A 99 -3.70 10.22 12.91
C ASP A 99 -4.97 9.41 13.24
N TRP A 100 -5.81 10.01 14.09
CA TRP A 100 -7.07 9.41 14.52
C TRP A 100 -8.04 9.12 13.38
N LEU A 101 -7.96 9.87 12.28
CA LEU A 101 -8.81 9.64 11.11
C LEU A 101 -8.42 8.34 10.42
N SER A 102 -7.12 8.09 10.25
CA SER A 102 -6.61 6.82 9.72
C SER A 102 -6.89 5.64 10.65
N VAL A 103 -6.78 5.82 11.97
CA VAL A 103 -7.14 4.77 12.96
C VAL A 103 -8.63 4.42 12.87
N LEU A 104 -9.51 5.43 12.81
CA LEU A 104 -10.94 5.22 12.64
C LEU A 104 -11.26 4.52 11.31
N ALA A 105 -10.63 4.96 10.22
CA ALA A 105 -10.82 4.34 8.90
C ALA A 105 -10.38 2.87 8.89
N LEU A 106 -9.25 2.55 9.51
CA LEU A 106 -8.80 1.16 9.69
C LEU A 106 -9.81 0.35 10.52
N ALA A 107 -10.26 0.87 11.66
CA ALA A 107 -11.23 0.18 12.50
C ALA A 107 -12.53 -0.14 11.75
N VAL A 108 -13.04 0.81 10.94
CA VAL A 108 -14.20 0.61 10.08
C VAL A 108 -13.92 -0.44 9.00
N CYS A 109 -12.75 -0.43 8.37
CA CYS A 109 -12.38 -1.42 7.35
C CYS A 109 -12.29 -2.83 7.93
N TYR A 110 -11.65 -3.00 9.09
CA TYR A 110 -11.60 -4.29 9.80
C TYR A 110 -13.01 -4.74 10.20
N PHE A 111 -13.85 -3.83 10.71
CA PHE A 111 -15.24 -4.15 11.04
C PHE A 111 -16.00 -4.69 9.82
N ILE A 112 -15.98 -3.99 8.69
CA ILE A 112 -16.66 -4.41 7.46
C ILE A 112 -16.12 -5.77 6.99
N ALA A 113 -14.80 -5.96 6.99
CA ALA A 113 -14.19 -7.20 6.56
C ALA A 113 -14.54 -8.40 7.47
N TYR A 114 -14.61 -8.21 8.79
CA TYR A 114 -15.05 -9.26 9.70
C TYR A 114 -16.53 -9.59 9.55
N VAL A 115 -17.39 -8.58 9.35
CA VAL A 115 -18.81 -8.81 9.03
C VAL A 115 -18.96 -9.59 7.72
N CYS A 116 -18.17 -9.24 6.71
CA CYS A 116 -18.09 -9.96 5.44
C CYS A 116 -17.72 -11.44 5.66
N ILE A 117 -16.64 -11.72 6.40
CA ILE A 117 -16.16 -13.08 6.65
C ILE A 117 -17.19 -13.89 7.44
N CYS A 118 -17.75 -13.33 8.51
CA CYS A 118 -18.83 -13.94 9.26
C CYS A 118 -20.03 -14.27 8.36
N GLY A 119 -20.42 -13.33 7.49
CA GLY A 119 -21.52 -13.52 6.55
C GLY A 119 -21.29 -14.69 5.59
N VAL A 120 -20.08 -14.81 5.04
CA VAL A 120 -19.72 -15.94 4.17
C VAL A 120 -19.75 -17.27 4.94
N ILE A 121 -19.24 -17.32 6.17
CA ILE A 121 -19.28 -18.54 6.98
C ILE A 121 -20.72 -18.93 7.31
N THR A 122 -21.59 -17.97 7.66
CA THR A 122 -23.02 -18.21 7.88
C THR A 122 -23.73 -18.67 6.61
N LEU A 123 -23.38 -18.12 5.43
CA LEU A 123 -23.86 -18.60 4.14
C LEU A 123 -23.50 -20.07 3.92
N ILE A 124 -22.22 -20.43 4.09
CA ILE A 124 -21.74 -21.81 3.96
C ILE A 124 -22.54 -22.73 4.90
N SER A 125 -22.67 -22.34 6.17
CA SER A 125 -23.44 -23.08 7.19
C SER A 125 -24.91 -23.28 6.80
N SER A 126 -25.52 -22.30 6.13
CA SER A 126 -26.92 -22.34 5.70
C SER A 126 -27.16 -23.26 4.49
N VAL A 127 -26.16 -23.36 3.60
CA VAL A 127 -26.27 -24.10 2.33
C VAL A 127 -25.94 -25.58 2.50
N VAL A 128 -24.89 -25.91 3.25
CA VAL A 128 -24.41 -27.29 3.44
C VAL A 128 -25.38 -28.16 4.25
N ARG A 129 -25.22 -29.48 4.21
CA ARG A 129 -26.06 -30.47 4.92
C ARG A 129 -25.51 -30.96 6.26
N THR A 130 -24.19 -31.02 6.41
CA THR A 130 -23.53 -31.53 7.63
C THR A 130 -22.52 -30.55 8.22
N SER A 131 -22.32 -30.60 9.52
CA SER A 131 -21.36 -29.75 10.25
C SER A 131 -19.93 -30.01 9.79
N HIS A 132 -19.60 -31.27 9.48
CA HIS A 132 -18.30 -31.65 8.93
C HIS A 132 -18.02 -30.96 7.57
N THR A 133 -18.98 -30.98 6.64
CA THR A 133 -18.83 -30.30 5.34
C THR A 133 -18.78 -28.78 5.49
N ALA A 134 -19.54 -28.21 6.44
CA ALA A 134 -19.49 -26.77 6.73
C ALA A 134 -18.09 -26.33 7.17
N PHE A 135 -17.47 -27.08 8.08
CA PHE A 135 -16.11 -26.82 8.55
C PHE A 135 -15.11 -26.87 7.40
N TRP A 136 -15.09 -27.95 6.62
CA TRP A 136 -14.13 -28.09 5.52
C TRP A 136 -14.28 -27.02 4.45
N LEU A 137 -15.51 -26.62 4.09
CA LEU A 137 -15.73 -25.55 3.11
C LEU A 137 -15.36 -24.17 3.66
N ALA A 138 -15.65 -23.89 4.94
CA ALA A 138 -15.23 -22.63 5.56
C ALA A 138 -13.70 -22.56 5.71
N ALA A 139 -13.04 -23.67 6.04
CA ALA A 139 -11.58 -23.78 6.06
C ALA A 139 -10.98 -23.62 4.65
N LEU A 140 -11.57 -24.25 3.62
CA LEU A 140 -11.15 -24.08 2.23
C LEU A 140 -11.31 -22.63 1.77
N PHE A 141 -12.41 -21.97 2.14
CA PHE A 141 -12.59 -20.54 1.88
C PHE A 141 -11.50 -19.71 2.56
N TRP A 142 -11.17 -19.98 3.83
CA TRP A 142 -10.07 -19.30 4.50
C TRP A 142 -8.72 -19.54 3.81
N VAL A 143 -8.38 -20.79 3.47
CA VAL A 143 -7.13 -21.12 2.77
C VAL A 143 -7.05 -20.40 1.42
N THR A 144 -8.11 -20.44 0.63
CA THR A 144 -8.12 -19.80 -0.70
C THR A 144 -8.06 -18.27 -0.62
N THR A 145 -8.67 -17.67 0.40
CA THR A 145 -8.62 -16.21 0.57
C THR A 145 -7.27 -15.72 1.11
N VAL A 146 -6.60 -16.49 1.97
CA VAL A 146 -5.27 -16.15 2.48
C VAL A 146 -4.18 -16.45 1.45
N PHE A 147 -4.19 -17.66 0.87
CA PHE A 147 -3.10 -18.14 0.01
C PHE A 147 -3.32 -17.92 -1.49
N GLY A 148 -4.57 -17.79 -1.94
CA GLY A 148 -4.88 -17.53 -3.35
C GLY A 148 -4.19 -16.30 -3.94
N PRO A 149 -4.10 -15.15 -3.22
CA PRO A 149 -3.38 -13.98 -3.69
C PRO A 149 -1.89 -14.22 -3.98
N LEU A 150 -1.24 -15.21 -3.35
CA LEU A 150 0.16 -15.53 -3.64
C LEU A 150 0.34 -16.03 -5.08
N LEU A 151 -0.63 -16.79 -5.59
CA LEU A 151 -0.61 -17.25 -6.99
C LEU A 151 -0.78 -16.08 -7.96
N VAL A 152 -1.67 -15.14 -7.63
CA VAL A 152 -1.85 -13.92 -8.42
C VAL A 152 -0.59 -13.05 -8.38
N ALA A 153 0.10 -12.98 -7.23
CA ALA A 153 1.37 -12.27 -7.10
C ALA A 153 2.48 -12.89 -7.95
N GLN A 154 2.54 -14.22 -8.05
CA GLN A 154 3.47 -14.91 -8.94
C GLN A 154 3.14 -14.61 -10.41
N ALA A 155 1.87 -14.71 -10.80
CA ALA A 155 1.43 -14.37 -12.15
C ALA A 155 1.74 -12.91 -12.51
N ALA A 156 1.55 -11.97 -11.57
CA ALA A 156 1.88 -10.55 -11.77
C ALA A 156 3.38 -10.35 -12.05
N LYS A 157 4.25 -11.07 -11.34
CA LYS A 157 5.71 -11.02 -11.56
C LYS A 157 6.14 -11.59 -12.91
N GLU A 158 5.44 -12.62 -13.39
CA GLU A 158 5.70 -13.20 -14.71
C GLU A 158 5.18 -12.31 -15.85
N LEU A 159 4.00 -11.71 -15.69
CA LEU A 159 3.38 -10.81 -16.66
C LEU A 159 4.16 -9.48 -16.80
N HIS A 160 4.68 -8.98 -15.68
CA HIS A 160 5.39 -7.71 -15.60
C HIS A 160 6.72 -7.91 -14.86
N PRO A 161 7.76 -8.43 -15.53
CA PRO A 161 9.04 -8.70 -14.89
C PRO A 161 9.77 -7.40 -14.53
N VAL A 162 10.32 -7.35 -13.32
CA VAL A 162 11.18 -6.25 -12.85
C VAL A 162 12.61 -6.49 -13.37
N PRO A 163 13.34 -5.44 -13.80
CA PRO A 163 14.75 -5.60 -14.18
C PRO A 163 15.58 -6.14 -13.02
N ARG A 164 16.60 -6.94 -13.33
CA ARG A 164 17.51 -7.45 -12.29
C ARG A 164 18.34 -6.29 -11.73
N ASP A 165 18.63 -6.32 -10.44
CA ASP A 165 19.41 -5.26 -9.76
C ASP A 165 20.73 -4.95 -10.47
N ARG A 166 21.40 -5.98 -11.01
CA ARG A 166 22.66 -5.81 -11.78
C ARG A 166 22.45 -5.08 -13.09
N ASP A 167 21.39 -5.42 -13.83
CA ASP A 167 21.10 -4.84 -15.14
C ASP A 167 20.63 -3.39 -14.97
N PHE A 168 19.80 -3.14 -13.95
CA PHE A 168 19.36 -1.78 -13.58
C PHE A 168 20.51 -0.91 -13.10
N GLY A 169 21.39 -1.45 -12.24
CA GLY A 169 22.60 -0.75 -11.79
C GLY A 169 23.57 -0.44 -12.94
N ALA A 170 23.72 -1.37 -13.89
CA ALA A 170 24.53 -1.15 -15.09
C ALA A 170 23.93 -0.04 -15.98
N ALA A 171 22.60 -0.01 -16.18
CA ALA A 171 21.92 1.04 -16.92
C ALA A 171 22.13 2.42 -16.27
N ILE A 172 21.96 2.54 -14.95
CA ILE A 172 22.26 3.77 -14.21
C ILE A 172 23.72 4.20 -14.41
N GLN A 173 24.65 3.26 -14.25
CA GLN A 173 26.07 3.57 -14.38
C GLN A 173 26.41 4.03 -15.80
N GLN A 174 25.89 3.36 -16.83
CA GLN A 174 26.19 3.64 -18.22
C GLN A 174 25.51 4.92 -18.74
N GLU A 175 24.27 5.16 -18.33
CA GLU A 175 23.43 6.21 -18.94
C GLU A 175 23.40 7.49 -18.11
N ALA A 176 23.45 7.41 -16.77
CA ALA A 176 23.44 8.60 -15.91
C ALA A 176 24.84 9.00 -15.43
N GLN A 177 25.67 8.03 -15.03
CA GLN A 177 26.95 8.33 -14.37
C GLN A 177 28.13 8.43 -15.34
N ALA A 178 28.24 7.53 -16.32
CA ALA A 178 29.37 7.52 -17.25
C ALA A 178 29.46 8.79 -18.11
N PRO A 179 28.34 9.42 -18.58
CA PRO A 179 28.43 10.65 -19.35
C PRO A 179 29.06 11.83 -18.58
N PHE A 180 28.95 11.84 -17.25
CA PHE A 180 29.66 12.80 -16.39
C PHE A 180 31.18 12.61 -16.49
N TRP A 181 31.66 11.37 -16.33
CA TRP A 181 33.10 11.06 -16.32
C TRP A 181 33.74 11.05 -17.71
N LEU A 182 32.97 10.73 -18.75
CA LEU A 182 33.43 10.64 -20.14
C LEU A 182 33.27 11.95 -20.92
N GLY A 183 32.60 12.96 -20.34
CA GLY A 183 32.36 14.26 -20.98
C GLY A 183 31.42 14.23 -22.18
N ALA A 184 30.72 13.13 -22.44
CA ALA A 184 29.89 12.96 -23.64
C ALA A 184 28.56 13.72 -23.60
N ALA A 185 28.02 14.01 -22.40
CA ALA A 185 26.81 14.83 -22.22
C ALA A 185 27.10 16.35 -22.22
N GLN A 186 28.37 16.75 -22.25
CA GLN A 186 28.79 18.12 -21.89
C GLN A 186 28.39 19.20 -22.89
N TYR A 187 28.35 18.97 -24.20
CA TYR A 187 28.24 20.13 -25.10
C TYR A 187 26.81 20.64 -25.27
N GLU A 188 25.84 19.75 -25.48
CA GLU A 188 24.47 20.18 -25.77
C GLU A 188 23.74 20.68 -24.52
N GLU A 189 23.79 19.93 -23.41
CA GLU A 189 23.08 20.32 -22.19
C GLU A 189 23.69 21.52 -21.48
N VAL A 190 25.03 21.66 -21.51
CA VAL A 190 25.68 22.88 -21.01
C VAL A 190 25.30 24.07 -21.87
N ALA A 191 25.26 23.92 -23.21
CA ALA A 191 24.85 25.00 -24.09
C ALA A 191 23.38 25.40 -23.88
N ILE A 192 22.49 24.43 -23.68
CA ILE A 192 21.08 24.67 -23.35
C ILE A 192 20.97 25.43 -22.03
N TYR A 193 21.61 24.93 -20.97
CA TYR A 193 21.54 25.58 -19.65
C TYR A 193 22.20 26.96 -19.65
N GLU A 194 23.32 27.13 -20.34
CA GLU A 194 23.97 28.43 -20.51
C GLU A 194 23.05 29.43 -21.22
N ALA A 195 22.37 29.02 -22.29
CA ALA A 195 21.42 29.87 -22.99
C ALA A 195 20.22 30.25 -22.10
N GLU A 196 19.73 29.34 -21.25
CA GLU A 196 18.69 29.63 -20.26
C GLU A 196 19.16 30.67 -19.23
N VAL A 197 20.37 30.52 -18.71
CA VAL A 197 20.96 31.45 -17.73
C VAL A 197 21.18 32.83 -18.35
N MET A 198 21.74 32.89 -19.56
CA MET A 198 21.90 34.15 -20.31
C MET A 198 20.56 34.86 -20.54
N THR A 199 19.51 34.10 -20.89
CA THR A 199 18.15 34.63 -21.08
C THR A 199 17.57 35.16 -19.77
N ARG A 200 17.72 34.40 -18.67
CA ARG A 200 17.24 34.77 -17.32
C ARG A 200 17.83 36.11 -16.87
N HIS A 201 19.12 36.33 -17.14
CA HIS A 201 19.84 37.54 -16.76
C HIS A 201 19.88 38.64 -17.83
N ARG A 202 19.25 38.41 -19.00
CA ARG A 202 19.23 39.33 -20.14
C ARG A 202 20.63 39.76 -20.62
N ALA A 203 21.62 38.86 -20.51
CA ALA A 203 22.98 39.11 -20.96
C ALA A 203 23.14 38.79 -22.46
N LEU A 204 23.99 39.57 -23.14
CA LEU A 204 24.32 39.36 -24.56
C LEU A 204 25.58 38.50 -24.72
N ASP A 205 26.47 38.49 -23.72
CA ASP A 205 27.66 37.65 -23.66
C ASP A 205 27.78 36.97 -22.29
N ALA A 206 28.16 35.69 -22.27
CA ALA A 206 28.36 34.91 -21.05
C ALA A 206 29.44 35.53 -20.15
N LYS A 207 30.41 36.24 -20.72
CA LYS A 207 31.46 36.95 -19.97
C LYS A 207 30.93 38.11 -19.13
N GLU A 208 29.81 38.71 -19.50
CA GLU A 208 29.21 39.83 -18.77
C GLU A 208 28.66 39.40 -17.40
N LEU A 209 28.33 38.12 -17.26
CA LEU A 209 27.72 37.57 -16.05
C LEU A 209 28.73 37.19 -14.97
N GLY A 210 30.03 37.09 -15.31
CA GLY A 210 31.07 36.72 -14.34
C GLY A 210 30.89 35.36 -13.66
N LEU A 211 30.11 34.46 -14.27
CA LEU A 211 29.72 33.19 -13.65
C LEU A 211 30.88 32.21 -13.58
N ASN A 212 30.92 31.42 -12.51
CA ASN A 212 31.79 30.27 -12.43
C ASN A 212 31.33 29.17 -13.42
N ARG A 213 32.17 28.89 -14.43
CA ARG A 213 31.84 27.95 -15.50
C ARG A 213 31.73 26.50 -15.01
N ASP A 214 32.53 26.11 -14.02
CA ASP A 214 32.52 24.75 -13.49
C ASP A 214 31.18 24.44 -12.81
N ALA A 215 30.63 25.40 -12.07
CA ALA A 215 29.31 25.31 -11.45
C ALA A 215 28.17 25.21 -12.48
N LEU A 216 28.26 25.99 -13.57
CA LEU A 216 27.30 25.91 -14.66
C LEU A 216 27.31 24.52 -15.30
N VAL A 217 28.50 23.97 -15.56
CA VAL A 217 28.64 22.60 -16.09
C VAL A 217 28.12 21.56 -15.10
N LEU A 218 28.38 21.73 -13.80
CA LEU A 218 27.90 20.84 -12.75
C LEU A 218 26.37 20.79 -12.71
N GLN A 219 25.70 21.96 -12.76
CA GLN A 219 24.24 22.02 -12.76
C GLN A 219 23.64 21.44 -14.05
N ALA A 220 24.26 21.69 -15.21
CA ALA A 220 23.83 21.08 -16.47
C ALA A 220 23.92 19.54 -16.43
N HIS A 221 24.97 19.00 -15.81
CA HIS A 221 25.09 17.55 -15.61
C HIS A 221 24.04 16.99 -14.66
N GLU A 222 23.73 17.66 -13.55
CA GLU A 222 22.66 17.24 -12.66
C GLU A 222 21.32 17.20 -13.40
N ARG A 223 21.00 18.20 -14.22
CA ARG A 223 19.77 18.22 -15.04
C ARG A 223 19.70 17.09 -16.06
N PHE A 224 20.82 16.78 -16.71
CA PHE A 224 20.92 15.62 -17.59
C PHE A 224 20.68 14.32 -16.82
N ALA A 225 21.43 14.11 -15.73
CA ALA A 225 21.34 12.89 -14.93
C ALA A 225 19.93 12.71 -14.34
N ASN A 226 19.32 13.77 -13.82
CA ASN A 226 17.96 13.77 -13.28
C ASN A 226 16.95 13.25 -14.31
N ARG A 227 16.99 13.72 -15.57
CA ARG A 227 16.11 13.20 -16.63
C ARG A 227 16.34 11.73 -16.94
N VAL A 228 17.59 11.27 -16.92
CA VAL A 228 17.90 9.84 -17.11
C VAL A 228 17.35 9.01 -15.94
N TYR A 229 17.55 9.47 -14.70
CA TYR A 229 17.00 8.83 -13.51
C TYR A 229 15.47 8.81 -13.53
N ASP A 230 14.81 9.90 -13.89
CA ASP A 230 13.35 9.99 -13.97
C ASP A 230 12.78 8.98 -14.97
N ARG A 231 13.45 8.79 -16.11
CA ARG A 231 13.05 7.75 -17.07
C ARG A 231 13.26 6.35 -16.50
N LEU A 232 14.45 6.03 -16.01
CA LEU A 232 14.79 4.68 -15.52
C LEU A 232 13.92 4.28 -14.31
N TYR A 233 13.80 5.15 -13.31
CA TYR A 233 12.95 4.89 -12.14
C TYR A 233 11.46 4.97 -12.50
N GLY A 234 11.06 5.87 -13.41
CA GLY A 234 9.69 5.93 -13.89
C GLY A 234 9.24 4.63 -14.57
N GLU A 235 10.08 4.03 -15.42
CA GLU A 235 9.83 2.71 -16.02
C GLU A 235 9.71 1.60 -14.96
N LEU A 236 10.59 1.62 -13.95
CA LEU A 236 10.56 0.68 -12.82
C LEU A 236 9.27 0.83 -12.00
N TYR A 237 8.90 2.05 -11.62
CA TYR A 237 7.69 2.35 -10.85
C TYR A 237 6.43 2.00 -11.64
N ASN A 238 6.40 2.28 -12.94
CA ASN A 238 5.31 1.85 -13.82
C ASN A 238 5.15 0.33 -13.83
N THR A 239 6.24 -0.43 -13.83
CA THR A 239 6.20 -1.89 -13.74
C THR A 239 5.53 -2.35 -12.43
N HIS A 240 5.88 -1.73 -11.30
CA HIS A 240 5.23 -2.01 -10.02
C HIS A 240 3.74 -1.64 -10.01
N VAL A 241 3.36 -0.51 -10.62
CA VAL A 241 1.96 -0.11 -10.78
C VAL A 241 1.17 -1.13 -11.59
N GLN A 242 1.76 -1.69 -12.66
CA GLN A 242 1.13 -2.74 -13.45
C GLN A 242 0.96 -4.04 -12.64
N GLN A 243 1.97 -4.46 -11.87
CA GLN A 243 1.84 -5.60 -10.95
C GLN A 243 0.73 -5.40 -9.92
N GLU A 244 0.64 -4.21 -9.32
CA GLU A 244 -0.41 -3.85 -8.37
C GLU A 244 -1.81 -3.88 -9.01
N SER A 245 -1.91 -3.51 -10.29
CA SER A 245 -3.17 -3.58 -11.04
C SER A 245 -3.67 -5.03 -11.22
N VAL A 246 -2.77 -5.98 -11.45
CA VAL A 246 -3.08 -7.41 -11.53
C VAL A 246 -3.46 -7.94 -10.14
N LEU A 247 -2.71 -7.58 -9.10
CA LEU A 247 -3.03 -7.98 -7.72
C LEU A 247 -4.42 -7.49 -7.30
N ARG A 248 -4.82 -6.30 -7.74
CA ARG A 248 -6.14 -5.73 -7.43
C ARG A 248 -7.31 -6.66 -7.80
N SER A 249 -7.20 -7.46 -8.86
CA SER A 249 -8.27 -8.41 -9.20
C SER A 249 -8.43 -9.52 -8.17
N ALA A 250 -7.36 -9.90 -7.46
CA ALA A 250 -7.43 -10.91 -6.40
C ALA A 250 -8.30 -10.44 -5.22
N SER A 251 -8.40 -9.12 -5.00
CA SER A 251 -9.26 -8.54 -3.96
C SER A 251 -10.75 -8.68 -4.24
N LEU A 252 -11.16 -8.97 -5.48
CA LEU A 252 -12.54 -9.32 -5.79
C LEU A 252 -12.91 -10.70 -5.26
N PHE A 253 -11.95 -11.61 -5.19
CA PHE A 253 -12.18 -13.00 -4.78
C PHE A 253 -11.76 -13.29 -3.34
N SER A 254 -10.93 -12.43 -2.75
CA SER A 254 -10.47 -12.56 -1.36
C SER A 254 -10.80 -11.31 -0.53
N PRO A 255 -11.77 -11.39 0.40
CA PRO A 255 -12.04 -10.31 1.34
C PRO A 255 -10.88 -10.07 2.31
N ILE A 256 -10.12 -11.11 2.68
CA ILE A 256 -8.92 -10.96 3.52
C ILE A 256 -7.86 -10.15 2.77
N PHE A 257 -7.65 -10.43 1.49
CA PHE A 257 -6.66 -9.69 0.69
C PHE A 257 -7.09 -8.25 0.42
N ALA A 258 -8.38 -8.01 0.18
CA ALA A 258 -8.94 -6.67 0.08
C ALA A 258 -8.67 -5.86 1.36
N LEU A 259 -8.92 -6.45 2.54
CA LEU A 259 -8.62 -5.85 3.83
C LEU A 259 -7.12 -5.54 4.00
N GLN A 260 -6.25 -6.50 3.69
CA GLN A 260 -4.79 -6.30 3.80
C GLN A 260 -4.29 -5.15 2.92
N ARG A 261 -4.79 -5.02 1.69
CA ARG A 261 -4.44 -3.92 0.78
C ARG A 261 -4.91 -2.57 1.29
N ILE A 262 -6.18 -2.45 1.67
CA ILE A 262 -6.73 -1.21 2.25
C ILE A 262 -5.95 -0.84 3.51
N SER A 263 -5.67 -1.83 4.37
CA SER A 263 -4.94 -1.62 5.63
C SER A 263 -3.53 -1.08 5.38
N ARG A 264 -2.80 -1.61 4.40
CA ARG A 264 -1.46 -1.10 4.02
C ARG A 264 -1.52 0.32 3.47
N GLY A 265 -2.53 0.60 2.64
CA GLY A 265 -2.76 1.92 2.08
C GLY A 265 -3.03 2.98 3.16
N ILE A 266 -3.99 2.73 4.06
CA ILE A 266 -4.31 3.66 5.15
C ILE A 266 -3.10 3.83 6.09
N ALA A 267 -2.36 2.75 6.34
CA ALA A 267 -1.12 2.81 7.14
C ALA A 267 0.08 3.42 6.38
N ARG A 268 -0.06 3.78 5.10
CA ARG A 268 1.00 4.34 4.23
C ARG A 268 2.26 3.45 4.18
N THR A 269 2.03 2.13 4.15
CA THR A 269 3.07 1.09 4.06
C THR A 269 2.99 0.31 2.75
N ASP A 270 2.18 0.77 1.81
CA ASP A 270 2.07 0.21 0.48
C ASP A 270 3.15 0.79 -0.46
N THR A 271 3.32 0.14 -1.62
CA THR A 271 4.31 0.54 -2.61
C THR A 271 4.09 1.97 -3.10
N SER A 272 2.84 2.45 -3.18
CA SER A 272 2.64 3.83 -3.65
C SER A 272 3.06 4.86 -2.63
N ALA A 273 2.86 4.65 -1.33
CA ALA A 273 3.40 5.54 -0.31
C ALA A 273 4.93 5.57 -0.34
N GLN A 274 5.57 4.42 -0.59
CA GLN A 274 7.02 4.34 -0.75
C GLN A 274 7.53 5.11 -1.97
N ILE A 275 6.88 4.97 -3.13
CA ILE A 275 7.23 5.70 -4.36
C ILE A 275 7.07 7.20 -4.13
N HIS A 276 5.92 7.61 -3.59
CA HIS A 276 5.65 9.03 -3.31
C HIS A 276 6.70 9.64 -2.38
N PHE A 277 7.05 8.94 -1.28
CA PHE A 277 8.13 9.38 -0.40
C PHE A 277 9.48 9.50 -1.13
N ALA A 278 9.83 8.51 -1.96
CA ALA A 278 11.08 8.52 -2.70
C ALA A 278 11.14 9.70 -3.69
N GLU A 279 10.05 9.98 -4.40
CA GLU A 279 9.93 11.12 -5.31
C GLU A 279 10.01 12.45 -4.55
N SER A 280 9.32 12.59 -3.41
CA SER A 280 9.40 13.81 -2.58
C SER A 280 10.80 14.05 -2.03
N ALA A 281 11.46 13.01 -1.52
CA ALA A 281 12.82 13.10 -0.99
C ALA A 281 13.84 13.40 -2.10
N GLU A 282 13.64 12.84 -3.29
CA GLU A 282 14.49 13.09 -4.44
C GLU A 282 14.31 14.51 -4.97
N GLN A 283 13.08 15.04 -5.02
CA GLN A 283 12.84 16.44 -5.37
C GLN A 283 13.58 17.37 -4.39
N HIS A 284 13.44 17.13 -3.09
CA HIS A 284 14.14 17.91 -2.08
C HIS A 284 15.67 17.84 -2.23
N ARG A 285 16.23 16.66 -2.53
CA ARG A 285 17.67 16.52 -2.83
C ARG A 285 18.08 17.38 -4.03
N ARG A 286 17.26 17.41 -5.08
CA ARG A 286 17.53 18.21 -6.29
C ARG A 286 17.52 19.70 -5.97
N ASP A 287 16.56 20.15 -5.16
CA ASP A 287 16.46 21.54 -4.76
C ASP A 287 17.70 22.00 -3.98
N ILE A 288 18.19 21.16 -3.04
CA ILE A 288 19.45 21.43 -2.31
C ILE A 288 20.61 21.57 -3.29
N ILE A 289 20.77 20.62 -4.21
CA ILE A 289 21.91 20.60 -5.14
C ILE A 289 21.85 21.77 -6.12
N GLU A 290 20.66 22.13 -6.62
CA GLU A 290 20.50 23.30 -7.46
C GLU A 290 20.87 24.57 -6.70
N GLN A 291 20.43 24.74 -5.45
CA GLN A 291 20.83 25.89 -4.61
C GLN A 291 22.35 25.96 -4.42
N LEU A 292 23.00 24.83 -4.10
CA LEU A 292 24.45 24.79 -3.90
C LEU A 292 25.22 25.09 -5.19
N ASN A 293 24.78 24.53 -6.32
CA ASN A 293 25.41 24.75 -7.61
C ASN A 293 25.20 26.19 -8.10
N GLU A 294 24.00 26.75 -7.91
CA GLU A 294 23.73 28.15 -8.27
C GLU A 294 24.53 29.10 -7.37
N ASP A 295 24.62 28.87 -6.07
CA ASP A 295 25.45 29.68 -5.17
C ASP A 295 26.93 29.66 -5.60
N MET A 296 27.48 28.48 -5.88
CA MET A 296 28.84 28.35 -6.43
C MET A 296 28.97 29.08 -7.78
N MET A 297 27.95 29.04 -8.63
CA MET A 297 27.96 29.70 -9.93
C MET A 297 28.07 31.22 -9.83
N TYR A 298 27.42 31.84 -8.85
CA TYR A 298 27.43 33.30 -8.69
C TYR A 298 28.56 33.81 -7.77
N ASN A 299 28.97 33.03 -6.77
CA ASN A 299 29.82 33.53 -5.69
C ASN A 299 31.26 32.97 -5.71
N ALA A 300 31.52 31.82 -6.35
CA ALA A 300 32.83 31.17 -6.27
C ALA A 300 33.95 31.87 -7.05
N GLY A 301 33.62 32.67 -8.08
CA GLY A 301 34.62 33.32 -8.94
C GLY A 301 35.69 32.34 -9.44
N GLU A 302 36.97 32.71 -9.29
CA GLU A 302 38.11 31.85 -9.64
C GLU A 302 38.42 30.74 -8.61
N GLU A 303 37.80 30.76 -7.42
CA GLU A 303 38.04 29.73 -6.41
C GLU A 303 37.44 28.38 -6.82
N SER A 304 36.33 28.41 -7.58
CA SER A 304 35.65 27.23 -8.13
C SER A 304 35.42 26.18 -7.04
N PHE A 305 35.86 24.93 -7.23
CA PHE A 305 35.73 23.83 -6.26
C PHE A 305 36.38 24.07 -4.89
N ARG A 306 37.17 25.14 -4.70
CA ARG A 306 37.70 25.54 -3.38
C ARG A 306 36.76 26.46 -2.62
N TYR A 307 35.73 27.00 -3.27
CA TYR A 307 34.73 27.83 -2.64
C TYR A 307 34.00 27.05 -1.53
N VAL A 308 33.80 27.71 -0.40
CA VAL A 308 33.06 27.18 0.74
C VAL A 308 31.97 28.18 1.06
N ALA A 309 30.72 27.75 0.89
CA ALA A 309 29.55 28.54 1.26
C ALA A 309 29.54 28.84 2.76
N ASP A 310 29.05 30.02 3.12
CA ASP A 310 28.90 30.44 4.50
C ASP A 310 27.66 29.82 5.17
N ARG A 311 27.47 30.14 6.44
CA ARG A 311 26.31 29.66 7.22
C ARG A 311 24.99 30.18 6.66
N ASP A 312 24.99 31.36 6.06
CA ASP A 312 23.76 32.04 5.65
C ASP A 312 23.09 31.26 4.51
N LEU A 313 23.87 30.72 3.56
CA LEU A 313 23.34 29.80 2.54
C LEU A 313 22.66 28.58 3.16
N TRP A 314 23.30 27.91 4.11
CA TRP A 314 22.73 26.71 4.75
C TRP A 314 21.44 26.99 5.53
N GLN A 315 21.23 28.22 5.97
CA GLN A 315 19.99 28.64 6.63
C GLN A 315 18.84 28.89 5.64
N THR A 316 19.12 29.00 4.34
CA THR A 316 18.10 29.11 3.29
C THR A 316 17.59 27.77 2.79
N VAL A 317 18.30 26.67 3.09
CA VAL A 317 17.89 25.32 2.75
C VAL A 317 16.81 24.88 3.74
N ASP A 318 15.59 24.69 3.26
CA ASP A 318 14.48 24.19 4.07
C ASP A 318 14.77 22.78 4.62
N ASP A 319 14.24 22.45 5.79
CA ASP A 319 14.27 21.08 6.30
C ASP A 319 13.31 20.19 5.49
N PHE A 320 13.67 18.91 5.30
CA PHE A 320 12.79 17.96 4.61
C PHE A 320 11.58 17.60 5.49
N GLU A 321 10.42 18.14 5.12
CA GLU A 321 9.13 17.76 5.70
C GLU A 321 8.33 16.89 4.73
N TYR A 322 8.06 15.64 5.10
CA TYR A 322 7.29 14.72 4.24
C TYR A 322 5.79 14.94 4.37
N GLU A 323 5.17 15.47 3.32
CA GLU A 323 3.73 15.52 3.16
C GLU A 323 3.20 14.25 2.49
N SER A 324 2.59 13.37 3.28
CA SER A 324 2.02 12.14 2.74
C SER A 324 0.60 12.35 2.18
N PRO A 325 0.19 11.61 1.12
CA PRO A 325 -1.11 11.81 0.48
C PRO A 325 -2.28 11.75 1.48
N PRO A 326 -3.28 12.63 1.34
CA PRO A 326 -4.41 12.69 2.26
C PRO A 326 -5.25 11.41 2.17
N LEU A 327 -5.90 11.05 3.29
CA LEU A 327 -6.64 9.78 3.42
C LEU A 327 -7.71 9.59 2.33
N ASN A 328 -8.36 10.68 1.88
CA ASN A 328 -9.36 10.62 0.82
C ASN A 328 -8.80 10.11 -0.52
N GLU A 329 -7.56 10.46 -0.86
CA GLU A 329 -6.88 9.97 -2.07
C GLU A 329 -6.50 8.50 -1.93
N VAL A 330 -6.02 8.10 -0.75
CA VAL A 330 -5.77 6.70 -0.41
C VAL A 330 -7.05 5.87 -0.58
N LEU A 331 -8.17 6.29 0.02
CA LEU A 331 -9.45 5.58 -0.07
C LEU A 331 -9.98 5.53 -1.52
N LYS A 332 -9.81 6.60 -2.31
CA LYS A 332 -10.17 6.61 -3.74
C LYS A 332 -9.39 5.54 -4.52
N ARG A 333 -8.10 5.36 -4.23
CA ARG A 333 -7.27 4.33 -4.86
C ARG A 333 -7.78 2.92 -4.57
N TYR A 334 -8.16 2.64 -3.33
CA TYR A 334 -8.67 1.33 -2.90
C TYR A 334 -10.20 1.15 -3.01
N ARG A 335 -10.87 1.97 -3.83
CA ARG A 335 -12.34 1.91 -4.01
C ARG A 335 -12.85 0.53 -4.42
N LEU A 336 -12.10 -0.21 -5.24
CA LEU A 336 -12.50 -1.53 -5.72
C LEU A 336 -12.54 -2.52 -4.56
N GLU A 337 -11.49 -2.52 -3.74
CA GLU A 337 -11.38 -3.35 -2.54
C GLU A 337 -12.50 -3.03 -1.55
N LEU A 338 -12.82 -1.75 -1.33
CA LEU A 338 -13.95 -1.33 -0.51
C LEU A 338 -15.29 -1.83 -1.08
N THR A 339 -15.52 -1.63 -2.39
CA THR A 339 -16.75 -2.13 -3.03
C THR A 339 -16.84 -3.65 -3.01
N SER A 340 -15.72 -4.36 -3.11
CA SER A 340 -15.66 -5.82 -3.01
C SER A 340 -16.16 -6.28 -1.65
N LEU A 341 -15.64 -5.71 -0.55
CA LEU A 341 -16.07 -6.06 0.81
C LEU A 341 -17.57 -5.81 1.04
N VAL A 342 -18.08 -4.69 0.54
CA VAL A 342 -19.52 -4.37 0.62
C VAL A 342 -20.34 -5.38 -0.19
N LEU A 343 -19.93 -5.69 -1.42
CA LEU A 343 -20.61 -6.66 -2.27
C LEU A 343 -20.63 -8.06 -1.65
N TRP A 344 -19.49 -8.54 -1.13
CA TRP A 344 -19.42 -9.83 -0.42
C TRP A 344 -20.35 -9.87 0.80
N THR A 345 -20.40 -8.79 1.57
CA THR A 345 -21.30 -8.68 2.73
C THR A 345 -22.76 -8.78 2.31
N LEU A 346 -23.18 -8.00 1.31
CA LEU A 346 -24.56 -8.01 0.83
C LEU A 346 -24.94 -9.35 0.20
N LEU A 347 -24.07 -9.91 -0.66
CA LEU A 347 -24.32 -11.18 -1.33
C LEU A 347 -24.40 -12.33 -0.32
N SER A 348 -23.49 -12.38 0.66
CA SER A 348 -23.50 -13.45 1.66
C SER A 348 -24.78 -13.42 2.51
N PHE A 349 -25.24 -12.24 2.92
CA PHE A 349 -26.49 -12.07 3.64
C PHE A 349 -27.71 -12.51 2.81
N ILE A 350 -27.83 -11.98 1.57
CA ILE A 350 -28.97 -12.27 0.69
C ILE A 350 -29.03 -13.76 0.37
N LEU A 351 -27.90 -14.36 -0.02
CA LEU A 351 -27.85 -15.78 -0.37
C LEU A 351 -28.13 -16.68 0.84
N ALA A 352 -27.70 -16.30 2.05
CA ALA A 352 -27.99 -17.06 3.26
C ALA A 352 -29.49 -17.02 3.59
N ALA A 353 -30.12 -15.85 3.48
CA ALA A 353 -31.56 -15.69 3.68
C ALA A 353 -32.37 -16.49 2.67
N VAL A 354 -32.00 -16.44 1.38
CA VAL A 354 -32.65 -17.22 0.32
C VAL A 354 -32.48 -18.72 0.56
N ALA A 355 -31.28 -19.19 0.93
CA ALA A 355 -31.03 -20.60 1.20
C ALA A 355 -31.91 -21.15 2.32
N LEU A 356 -32.09 -20.39 3.42
CA LEU A 356 -32.97 -20.78 4.52
C LEU A 356 -34.45 -20.71 4.15
N GLN A 357 -34.87 -19.73 3.35
CA GLN A 357 -36.25 -19.60 2.89
C GLN A 357 -36.67 -20.73 1.95
N LEU A 358 -35.78 -21.15 1.03
CA LEU A 358 -36.04 -22.29 0.15
C LEU A 358 -36.18 -23.60 0.95
N ARG A 359 -35.37 -23.75 2.01
CA ARG A 359 -35.41 -24.93 2.88
C ARG A 359 -36.63 -24.96 3.79
N SER A 360 -37.04 -23.84 4.39
CA SER A 360 -38.24 -23.82 5.23
C SER A 360 -39.49 -24.22 4.44
N ARG A 361 -39.59 -23.84 3.17
CA ARG A 361 -40.67 -24.27 2.27
C ARG A 361 -40.65 -25.76 1.94
N ALA A 362 -39.47 -26.39 1.97
CA ALA A 362 -39.31 -27.81 1.68
C ALA A 362 -39.61 -28.71 2.88
N GLU A 363 -39.47 -28.22 4.12
CA GLU A 363 -39.75 -29.00 5.35
C GLU A 363 -41.17 -28.79 5.90
N VAL A 364 -41.88 -27.75 5.44
CA VAL A 364 -43.31 -27.51 5.78
C VAL A 364 -44.26 -28.24 4.80
N LYS A 365 -43.74 -28.70 3.66
CA LYS A 365 -44.43 -29.64 2.75
C LYS A 365 -44.08 -31.06 3.13
#